data_AF-A0AAC9IQR0-F1
#
_entry.id   AF-A0AAC9IQR0-F1
#
_cell.length_a   1.000
_cell.length_b   1.000
_cell.length_c   1.000
_cell.angle_alpha   90.00
_cell.angle_beta   90.00
_cell.angle_gamma   90.00
#
_symmetry.space_group_name_H-M   'P 1'
#
loop_
_entity.id
_entity.type
_entity.pdbx_description
1 polymer ?
#
loop_
_entity_poly.entity_id
_entity_poly.type
_entity_poly.pdbx_seq_one_letter_code
_entity_poly.pdbx_strand_id
1 'polypeptide(L)'
;MRKYLIACAALFGMSYIGHAQVGVGTLSPSESTVLDIHAKDRGVLFPRVHLKDLNELDPVIGKKGDLKIKGLVVFNINPNLQDKDLAGKSEGFYVWSGTSWDRLTTRSEILKLIGDNNSNQSLEEIWAVINQLINQTKPGESLKGTSVVLYDFDKEQFYTLVKDDKDNVVSSEVVDLTNVIQKAETKSLINRGEVIADGQKPELVKSLNYDQTKLKKGQIFYEYLGEERDKDGKQIPFYLDITGDVKKTITNNQEVQQIFEETVNKFLTEGGNVFYGDHDEDGNAVTEDVLYSYVINNTTGKREKKIINITETLREILKNENFIKELKEAVSYNISSAITQTNIKYEGKVVNVFSSTATVNSLDAEVVGVEFPDEVGIKALNIFDIKLYSLEGKLITVGITDIKYDRGLLDFSLGSGGLYTPITAGSYKVVVQFTK
;
A
#
# COMPACT_ATOMS: atom_id res chain seq x y z
N MET A 1 8.20 -23.50 22.13
CA MET A 1 9.01 -23.42 20.89
C MET A 1 9.02 -24.73 20.09
N ARG A 2 9.75 -25.79 20.48
CA ARG A 2 9.99 -27.00 19.63
C ARG A 2 8.76 -27.62 18.93
N LYS A 3 7.57 -27.64 19.57
CA LYS A 3 6.31 -28.13 18.95
C LYS A 3 5.81 -27.24 17.79
N TYR A 4 5.97 -25.92 17.89
CA TYR A 4 5.55 -24.97 16.84
C TYR A 4 6.48 -25.00 15.63
N LEU A 5 7.79 -25.21 15.84
CA LEU A 5 8.75 -25.41 14.75
C LEU A 5 8.37 -26.61 13.85
N ILE A 6 7.87 -27.70 14.43
CA ILE A 6 7.39 -28.87 13.68
C ILE A 6 6.11 -28.53 12.89
N ALA A 7 5.19 -27.77 13.48
CA ALA A 7 3.97 -27.33 12.79
C ALA A 7 4.27 -26.38 11.61
N CYS A 8 5.19 -25.42 11.77
CA CYS A 8 5.63 -24.55 10.69
C CYS A 8 6.36 -25.33 9.58
N ALA A 9 7.23 -26.28 9.93
CA ALA A 9 7.92 -27.13 8.95
C ALA A 9 6.93 -27.99 8.13
N ALA A 10 5.87 -28.51 8.76
CA ALA A 10 4.80 -29.22 8.05
C ALA A 10 4.02 -28.30 7.10
N LEU A 11 3.72 -27.06 7.51
CA LEU A 11 3.03 -26.06 6.68
C LEU A 11 3.84 -25.67 5.44
N PHE A 12 5.16 -25.47 5.55
CA PHE A 12 6.02 -25.19 4.40
C PHE A 12 6.24 -26.40 3.48
N GLY A 13 6.00 -27.62 3.94
CA GLY A 13 6.14 -28.84 3.13
C GLY A 13 5.00 -29.09 2.12
N MET A 14 3.87 -28.39 2.23
CA MET A 14 2.65 -28.70 1.46
C MET A 14 2.48 -27.91 0.14
N SER A 15 3.37 -26.97 -0.19
CA SER A 15 3.23 -26.09 -1.36
C SER A 15 3.80 -26.64 -2.68
N TYR A 16 4.21 -27.91 -2.75
CA TYR A 16 4.83 -28.52 -3.93
C TYR A 16 3.93 -29.54 -4.64
N ILE A 17 2.65 -29.18 -4.88
CA ILE A 17 1.83 -29.85 -5.91
C ILE A 17 2.18 -29.22 -7.26
N GLY A 18 3.36 -29.59 -7.78
CA GLY A 18 3.76 -29.22 -9.13
C GLY A 18 3.04 -30.11 -10.15
N HIS A 19 2.26 -29.52 -11.05
CA HIS A 19 1.64 -30.24 -12.17
C HIS A 19 2.73 -30.69 -13.16
N ALA A 20 3.24 -31.91 -12.98
CA ALA A 20 4.30 -32.49 -13.80
C ALA A 20 3.81 -32.99 -15.18
N GLN A 21 2.78 -32.36 -15.75
CA GLN A 21 2.09 -32.79 -16.96
C GLN A 21 2.51 -31.93 -18.15
N VAL A 22 2.98 -32.57 -19.21
CA VAL A 22 3.48 -31.88 -20.41
C VAL A 22 2.38 -31.88 -21.48
N GLY A 23 1.87 -30.69 -21.81
CA GLY A 23 0.96 -30.49 -22.93
C GLY A 23 1.70 -30.04 -24.19
N VAL A 24 1.62 -30.81 -25.28
CA VAL A 24 2.17 -30.45 -26.59
C VAL A 24 1.02 -30.20 -27.55
N GLY A 25 0.76 -28.92 -27.86
CA GLY A 25 -0.40 -28.52 -28.68
C GLY A 25 -1.76 -28.54 -27.95
N THR A 26 -1.75 -28.78 -26.64
CA THR A 26 -2.85 -28.48 -25.71
C THR A 26 -2.32 -27.64 -24.54
N LEU A 27 -3.13 -26.68 -24.06
CA LEU A 27 -2.89 -25.93 -22.82
C LEU A 27 -3.50 -26.61 -21.59
N SER A 28 -4.22 -27.71 -21.80
CA SER A 28 -4.88 -28.49 -20.75
C SER A 28 -4.71 -29.97 -21.07
N PRO A 29 -3.62 -30.60 -20.60
CA PRO A 29 -3.45 -32.05 -20.65
C PRO A 29 -4.60 -32.76 -19.91
N SER A 30 -4.93 -33.96 -20.34
CA SER A 30 -5.78 -34.85 -19.54
C SER A 30 -5.13 -35.15 -18.19
N GLU A 31 -5.88 -35.02 -17.09
CA GLU A 31 -5.40 -35.28 -15.73
C GLU A 31 -4.85 -36.72 -15.55
N SER A 32 -5.28 -37.65 -16.39
CA SER A 32 -4.80 -39.05 -16.40
C SER A 32 -3.51 -39.27 -17.20
N THR A 33 -2.88 -38.22 -17.72
CA THR A 33 -1.64 -38.30 -18.53
C THR A 33 -0.49 -37.53 -17.89
N VAL A 34 0.74 -37.97 -18.13
CA VAL A 34 1.97 -37.20 -17.82
C VAL A 34 2.47 -36.44 -19.06
N LEU A 35 2.08 -36.90 -20.25
CA LEU A 35 2.36 -36.28 -21.53
C LEU A 35 1.09 -36.41 -22.40
N ASP A 36 0.58 -35.28 -22.87
CA ASP A 36 -0.57 -35.18 -23.77
C ASP A 36 -0.13 -34.45 -25.04
N ILE A 37 -0.49 -34.99 -26.22
CA ILE A 37 -0.04 -34.46 -27.51
C ILE A 37 -1.24 -34.34 -28.44
N HIS A 38 -1.60 -33.10 -28.75
CA HIS A 38 -2.77 -32.76 -29.54
C HIS A 38 -2.38 -31.95 -30.79
N ALA A 39 -2.74 -32.46 -31.97
CA ALA A 39 -2.53 -31.79 -33.24
C ALA A 39 -3.67 -32.12 -34.22
N LYS A 40 -4.06 -31.13 -35.04
CA LYS A 40 -5.19 -31.25 -35.99
C LYS A 40 -4.84 -32.05 -37.26
N ASP A 41 -3.59 -31.94 -37.70
CA ASP A 41 -3.14 -32.30 -39.05
C ASP A 41 -1.78 -33.02 -39.08
N ARG A 42 -1.23 -33.34 -37.91
CA ARG A 42 0.12 -33.90 -37.73
C ARG A 42 0.10 -34.99 -36.65
N GLY A 43 1.06 -35.91 -36.74
CA GLY A 43 1.21 -37.03 -35.80
C GLY A 43 2.58 -37.04 -35.12
N VAL A 44 2.78 -38.02 -34.22
CA VAL A 44 4.01 -38.21 -33.44
C VAL A 44 4.88 -39.31 -34.05
N LEU A 45 6.17 -39.02 -34.25
CA LEU A 45 7.17 -40.04 -34.58
C LEU A 45 7.84 -40.54 -33.29
N PHE A 46 7.52 -41.76 -32.91
CA PHE A 46 8.21 -42.49 -31.82
C PHE A 46 9.62 -42.93 -32.27
N PRO A 47 10.51 -43.29 -31.33
CA PRO A 47 11.86 -43.77 -31.66
C PRO A 47 11.83 -44.92 -32.68
N ARG A 48 12.50 -44.71 -33.82
CA ARG A 48 12.65 -45.70 -34.89
C ARG A 48 13.92 -46.51 -34.65
N VAL A 49 13.76 -47.80 -34.41
CA VAL A 49 14.86 -48.71 -34.04
C VAL A 49 14.90 -49.92 -34.96
N HIS A 50 16.10 -50.46 -35.18
CA HIS A 50 16.31 -51.64 -36.00
C HIS A 50 16.49 -52.87 -35.10
N LEU A 51 15.39 -53.40 -34.55
CA LEU A 51 15.42 -54.57 -33.65
C LEU A 51 16.04 -55.77 -34.37
N LYS A 52 16.87 -56.55 -33.67
CA LYS A 52 17.54 -57.74 -34.23
C LYS A 52 16.94 -59.05 -33.72
N ASP A 53 16.51 -59.05 -32.46
CA ASP A 53 15.85 -60.16 -31.76
C ASP A 53 14.72 -59.56 -30.91
N LEU A 54 13.55 -60.19 -30.88
CA LEU A 54 12.44 -59.77 -30.02
C LEU A 54 12.71 -60.02 -28.53
N ASN A 55 13.63 -60.92 -28.21
CA ASN A 55 13.96 -61.28 -26.83
C ASN A 55 15.01 -60.34 -26.20
N GLU A 56 15.73 -59.56 -27.00
CA GLU A 56 16.78 -58.67 -26.50
C GLU A 56 16.41 -57.20 -26.58
N LEU A 57 16.98 -56.41 -25.66
CA LEU A 57 16.68 -54.97 -25.57
C LEU A 57 17.41 -54.15 -26.66
N ASP A 58 18.49 -54.68 -27.23
CA ASP A 58 19.29 -54.04 -28.29
C ASP A 58 18.43 -53.64 -29.51
N PRO A 59 18.53 -52.39 -30.02
CA PRO A 59 19.55 -51.36 -29.71
C PRO A 59 19.14 -50.36 -28.61
N VAL A 60 18.10 -50.61 -27.83
CA VAL A 60 17.67 -49.72 -26.74
C VAL A 60 18.59 -49.91 -25.52
N ILE A 61 19.07 -48.79 -24.96
CA ILE A 61 19.96 -48.81 -23.79
C ILE A 61 19.14 -49.04 -22.52
N GLY A 62 19.50 -50.07 -21.76
CA GLY A 62 18.85 -50.40 -20.48
C GLY A 62 19.25 -51.77 -19.97
N LYS A 63 18.44 -52.35 -19.08
CA LYS A 63 18.65 -53.69 -18.52
C LYS A 63 17.41 -54.57 -18.72
N LYS A 64 17.56 -55.65 -19.49
CA LYS A 64 16.55 -56.72 -19.62
C LYS A 64 16.14 -57.23 -18.23
N GLY A 65 14.84 -57.29 -17.96
CA GLY A 65 14.26 -57.61 -16.66
C GLY A 65 14.05 -56.42 -15.70
N ASP A 66 14.45 -55.18 -16.03
CA ASP A 66 14.05 -54.01 -15.24
C ASP A 66 12.58 -53.63 -15.53
N LEU A 67 11.76 -53.61 -14.48
CA LEU A 67 10.34 -53.26 -14.57
C LEU A 67 10.11 -51.78 -14.88
N LYS A 68 11.08 -50.90 -14.65
CA LYS A 68 10.99 -49.45 -14.95
C LYS A 68 10.93 -49.13 -16.44
N ILE A 69 11.40 -50.05 -17.30
CA ILE A 69 11.36 -49.91 -18.76
C ILE A 69 10.24 -50.74 -19.41
N LYS A 70 9.41 -51.43 -18.61
CA LYS A 70 8.20 -52.09 -19.12
C LYS A 70 7.22 -51.03 -19.63
N GLY A 71 6.71 -51.22 -20.84
CA GLY A 71 5.84 -50.25 -21.51
C GLY A 71 6.54 -49.27 -22.45
N LEU A 72 7.88 -49.35 -22.62
CA LEU A 72 8.56 -48.59 -23.68
C LEU A 72 7.97 -48.92 -25.06
N VAL A 73 7.56 -47.89 -25.81
CA VAL A 73 7.02 -48.02 -27.17
C VAL A 73 8.06 -47.55 -28.19
N VAL A 74 8.34 -48.39 -29.18
CA VAL A 74 9.24 -48.09 -30.31
C VAL A 74 8.59 -48.46 -31.64
N PHE A 75 9.04 -47.86 -32.73
CA PHE A 75 8.69 -48.29 -34.09
C PHE A 75 9.85 -49.10 -34.67
N ASN A 76 9.64 -50.39 -34.95
CA ASN A 76 10.66 -51.22 -35.60
C ASN A 76 10.73 -50.93 -37.10
N ILE A 77 11.95 -50.66 -37.58
CA ILE A 77 12.29 -50.45 -39.01
C ILE A 77 13.15 -51.58 -39.60
N ASN A 78 13.25 -52.73 -38.93
CA ASN A 78 13.85 -53.94 -39.53
C ASN A 78 12.77 -54.78 -40.24
N PRO A 79 12.75 -54.85 -41.59
CA PRO A 79 11.81 -55.67 -42.35
C PRO A 79 12.17 -57.17 -42.36
N ASN A 80 13.35 -57.55 -41.84
CA ASN A 80 13.86 -58.92 -41.80
C ASN A 80 13.89 -59.50 -40.37
N LEU A 81 13.26 -58.83 -39.40
CA LEU A 81 13.17 -59.32 -38.02
C LEU A 81 12.26 -60.56 -37.98
N GLN A 82 12.78 -61.67 -37.48
CA GLN A 82 12.09 -62.96 -37.52
C GLN A 82 11.09 -63.07 -36.36
N ASP A 83 9.83 -62.78 -36.66
CA ASP A 83 8.70 -63.19 -35.82
C ASP A 83 7.92 -64.33 -36.50
N LYS A 84 7.78 -65.44 -35.75
CA LYS A 84 7.04 -66.64 -36.15
C LYS A 84 5.52 -66.38 -36.28
N ASP A 85 4.98 -65.43 -35.52
CA ASP A 85 3.53 -65.19 -35.39
C ASP A 85 3.02 -64.09 -36.34
N LEU A 86 3.92 -63.40 -37.07
CA LEU A 86 3.59 -62.22 -37.91
C LEU A 86 3.84 -62.39 -39.42
N ALA A 87 4.20 -63.59 -39.89
CA ALA A 87 4.28 -63.94 -41.31
C ALA A 87 5.04 -62.92 -42.19
N GLY A 88 6.19 -62.43 -41.73
CA GLY A 88 7.05 -61.50 -42.47
C GLY A 88 6.63 -60.02 -42.44
N LYS A 89 5.73 -59.62 -41.54
CA LYS A 89 5.31 -58.20 -41.35
C LYS A 89 5.87 -57.62 -40.05
N SER A 90 7.20 -57.61 -39.94
CA SER A 90 7.90 -57.22 -38.72
C SER A 90 7.97 -55.71 -38.47
N GLU A 91 7.64 -54.86 -39.43
CA GLU A 91 7.54 -53.41 -39.22
C GLU A 91 6.27 -53.03 -38.43
N GLY A 92 6.36 -51.96 -37.64
CA GLY A 92 5.27 -51.46 -36.81
C GLY A 92 5.69 -51.09 -35.39
N PHE A 93 4.71 -50.84 -34.52
CA PHE A 93 4.95 -50.50 -33.12
C PHE A 93 5.11 -51.74 -32.25
N TYR A 94 6.12 -51.72 -31.38
CA TYR A 94 6.38 -52.75 -30.37
C TYR A 94 6.44 -52.14 -28.97
N VAL A 95 6.02 -52.89 -27.98
CA VAL A 95 6.06 -52.53 -26.56
C VAL A 95 6.99 -53.49 -25.82
N TRP A 96 7.89 -52.98 -24.98
CA TRP A 96 8.73 -53.83 -24.14
C TRP A 96 7.93 -54.40 -22.95
N SER A 97 7.81 -55.73 -22.90
CA SER A 97 7.13 -56.48 -21.84
C SER A 97 7.89 -56.49 -20.50
N GLY A 98 9.15 -56.06 -20.50
CA GLY A 98 10.14 -56.28 -19.45
C GLY A 98 11.19 -57.33 -19.85
N THR A 99 10.83 -58.27 -20.73
CA THR A 99 11.68 -59.39 -21.18
C THR A 99 11.65 -59.68 -22.68
N SER A 100 10.67 -59.12 -23.41
CA SER A 100 10.42 -59.31 -24.85
C SER A 100 9.80 -58.05 -25.47
N TRP A 101 9.90 -57.92 -26.79
CA TRP A 101 9.16 -56.94 -27.59
C TRP A 101 7.86 -57.55 -28.11
N ASP A 102 6.72 -56.97 -27.76
CA ASP A 102 5.38 -57.44 -28.15
C ASP A 102 4.76 -56.45 -29.16
N ARG A 103 4.26 -56.89 -30.33
CA ARG A 103 3.76 -55.99 -31.40
C ARG A 103 2.34 -55.48 -31.12
N LEU A 104 2.12 -54.18 -31.31
CA LEU A 104 0.77 -53.58 -31.33
C LEU A 104 0.07 -53.83 -32.66
N THR A 105 -1.22 -54.18 -32.59
CA THR A 105 -2.06 -54.52 -33.74
C THR A 105 -3.24 -53.54 -33.85
N THR A 106 -3.52 -53.05 -35.05
CA THR A 106 -4.48 -51.95 -35.30
C THR A 106 -5.93 -52.42 -35.37
N ARG A 107 -6.91 -51.50 -35.22
CA ARG A 107 -8.34 -51.79 -35.43
C ARG A 107 -8.63 -52.42 -36.80
N SER A 108 -7.88 -52.09 -37.85
CA SER A 108 -8.08 -52.65 -39.20
C SER A 108 -7.47 -54.04 -39.39
N GLU A 109 -6.48 -54.41 -38.57
CA GLU A 109 -6.03 -55.80 -38.43
C GLU A 109 -7.00 -56.58 -37.53
N ILE A 110 -7.46 -55.98 -36.42
CA ILE A 110 -8.45 -56.59 -35.50
C ILE A 110 -9.81 -56.81 -36.16
N LEU A 111 -10.33 -55.91 -37.01
CA LEU A 111 -11.58 -56.14 -37.75
C LEU A 111 -11.44 -57.14 -38.91
N LYS A 112 -10.21 -57.53 -39.29
CA LYS A 112 -9.95 -58.72 -40.13
C LYS A 112 -9.95 -60.02 -39.31
N LEU A 113 -10.02 -59.92 -37.98
CA LEU A 113 -10.11 -61.02 -37.01
C LEU A 113 -11.48 -61.06 -36.28
N ILE A 114 -12.17 -59.93 -36.17
CA ILE A 114 -13.47 -59.70 -35.51
C ILE A 114 -14.43 -59.04 -36.51
N GLY A 115 -14.81 -59.77 -37.56
CA GLY A 115 -15.65 -59.26 -38.64
C GLY A 115 -17.14 -59.11 -38.29
N ASP A 116 -17.50 -58.44 -37.17
CA ASP A 116 -18.90 -58.24 -36.71
C ASP A 116 -19.23 -57.05 -35.73
N ASN A 117 -18.46 -56.84 -34.66
CA ASN A 117 -18.96 -56.25 -33.38
C ASN A 117 -19.23 -54.71 -33.32
N ASN A 118 -20.21 -54.28 -32.50
CA ASN A 118 -20.81 -52.92 -32.47
C ASN A 118 -21.51 -52.52 -31.13
N SER A 119 -21.97 -51.25 -31.00
CA SER A 119 -22.86 -50.66 -29.95
C SER A 119 -22.21 -50.29 -28.57
N ASN A 120 -22.77 -49.50 -27.63
CA ASN A 120 -24.04 -48.73 -27.55
C ASN A 120 -24.04 -47.57 -26.47
N GLN A 121 -25.08 -46.71 -26.49
CA GLN A 121 -25.67 -45.92 -25.36
C GLN A 121 -24.92 -44.71 -24.69
N SER A 122 -25.66 -43.95 -23.83
CA SER A 122 -25.31 -42.65 -23.19
C SER A 122 -26.15 -42.34 -21.91
N LEU A 123 -25.92 -41.20 -21.23
CA LEU A 123 -26.61 -40.69 -19.99
C LEU A 123 -26.67 -39.13 -19.93
N GLU A 124 -27.57 -38.52 -19.14
CA GLU A 124 -27.79 -37.05 -19.04
C GLU A 124 -28.55 -36.57 -17.75
N GLU A 125 -28.10 -35.47 -17.08
CA GLU A 125 -28.81 -34.59 -16.11
C GLU A 125 -27.92 -33.35 -15.79
N ILE A 126 -28.44 -32.19 -15.34
CA ILE A 126 -27.64 -31.01 -14.92
C ILE A 126 -28.31 -29.87 -14.07
N TRP A 127 -29.63 -29.84 -13.82
CA TRP A 127 -30.42 -28.58 -13.82
C TRP A 127 -30.42 -27.64 -12.57
N ALA A 128 -29.46 -27.70 -11.63
CA ALA A 128 -29.70 -27.28 -10.23
C ALA A 128 -29.26 -25.88 -9.72
N VAL A 129 -28.37 -25.12 -10.39
CA VAL A 129 -27.40 -24.24 -9.68
C VAL A 129 -27.78 -22.74 -9.47
N ILE A 130 -28.86 -22.22 -10.06
CA ILE A 130 -28.99 -20.78 -10.41
C ILE A 130 -29.25 -19.74 -9.26
N ASN A 131 -29.66 -20.13 -8.04
CA ASN A 131 -30.57 -19.30 -7.22
C ASN A 131 -30.03 -18.49 -5.98
N GLN A 132 -28.76 -18.01 -5.89
CA GLN A 132 -28.16 -17.68 -4.55
C GLN A 132 -27.35 -16.34 -4.35
N LEU A 133 -27.84 -15.12 -4.69
CA LEU A 133 -26.92 -13.95 -4.88
C LEU A 133 -27.27 -12.44 -4.47
N ILE A 134 -28.05 -12.04 -3.41
CA ILE A 134 -28.55 -10.61 -3.25
C ILE A 134 -28.63 -9.94 -1.79
N ASN A 135 -28.08 -8.68 -1.55
CA ASN A 135 -28.49 -7.46 -0.67
C ASN A 135 -27.99 -6.95 0.81
N GLN A 136 -27.76 -5.58 1.04
CA GLN A 136 -28.16 -4.53 2.15
C GLN A 136 -27.34 -3.81 3.38
N THR A 137 -27.88 -2.81 4.24
CA THR A 137 -27.20 -1.66 5.12
C THR A 137 -27.65 -1.09 6.61
N LYS A 138 -27.71 0.26 7.04
CA LYS A 138 -27.67 0.98 8.48
C LYS A 138 -28.41 2.43 8.69
N PRO A 139 -28.37 3.47 9.70
CA PRO A 139 -27.79 3.90 11.10
C PRO A 139 -28.66 4.84 12.17
N GLY A 140 -28.16 5.76 13.15
CA GLY A 140 -28.92 6.68 14.19
C GLY A 140 -28.23 7.79 15.21
N GLU A 141 -28.93 8.59 16.15
CA GLU A 141 -28.50 9.83 17.07
C GLU A 141 -29.37 10.21 18.42
N SER A 142 -29.39 11.24 19.42
CA SER A 142 -28.80 12.60 19.96
C SER A 142 -29.21 13.15 21.48
N LEU A 143 -28.88 14.40 22.09
CA LEU A 143 -28.97 14.93 23.59
C LEU A 143 -29.15 16.52 24.05
N LYS A 144 -29.50 17.02 25.36
CA LYS A 144 -29.45 18.49 26.02
C LYS A 144 -29.95 18.87 27.57
N GLY A 145 -29.82 20.12 28.23
CA GLY A 145 -30.32 20.65 29.66
C GLY A 145 -30.11 22.17 30.29
N THR A 146 -30.61 22.69 31.53
CA THR A 146 -30.47 24.14 32.21
C THR A 146 -30.91 24.50 33.78
N SER A 147 -30.81 25.77 34.45
CA SER A 147 -31.14 26.21 35.95
C SER A 147 -31.23 27.80 36.48
N VAL A 148 -31.56 28.25 37.80
CA VAL A 148 -31.84 29.71 38.41
C VAL A 148 -31.70 30.15 40.01
N VAL A 149 -31.91 31.44 40.57
CA VAL A 149 -31.73 32.03 42.05
C VAL A 149 -32.51 33.37 42.65
N LEU A 150 -32.31 34.00 43.93
CA LEU A 150 -33.14 35.10 44.74
C LEU A 150 -32.52 36.21 45.84
N TYR A 151 -33.28 36.94 46.79
CA TYR A 151 -32.95 38.07 47.86
C TYR A 151 -33.95 38.33 49.11
N ASP A 152 -33.57 39.03 50.24
CA ASP A 152 -34.43 39.52 51.41
C ASP A 152 -34.50 41.08 51.56
N PHE A 153 -35.72 41.65 51.58
CA PHE A 153 -35.95 43.11 51.68
C PHE A 153 -36.13 43.68 53.11
N ASP A 154 -36.56 42.88 54.10
CA ASP A 154 -36.78 43.36 55.47
C ASP A 154 -35.47 43.42 56.28
N LYS A 155 -34.40 42.80 55.76
CA LYS A 155 -33.05 42.76 56.37
C LYS A 155 -31.98 43.46 55.53
N GLU A 156 -32.31 43.89 54.32
CA GLU A 156 -31.37 44.45 53.31
C GLU A 156 -30.19 43.52 52.93
N GLN A 157 -30.40 42.19 52.91
CA GLN A 157 -29.34 41.17 52.74
C GLN A 157 -29.79 39.95 51.88
N PHE A 158 -28.87 39.24 51.21
CA PHE A 158 -29.18 38.29 50.10
C PHE A 158 -29.21 36.80 50.46
N TYR A 159 -30.17 36.03 49.90
CA TYR A 159 -30.30 34.57 50.10
C TYR A 159 -30.71 33.72 48.88
N THR A 160 -30.60 32.39 49.03
CA THR A 160 -30.74 31.36 47.98
C THR A 160 -31.93 30.42 48.23
N LEU A 161 -32.35 29.62 47.23
CA LEU A 161 -33.29 28.49 47.37
C LEU A 161 -32.91 27.35 46.41
N VAL A 162 -32.71 26.12 46.90
CA VAL A 162 -32.53 24.90 46.06
C VAL A 162 -33.89 24.24 45.80
N LYS A 163 -34.03 23.49 44.68
CA LYS A 163 -35.24 22.73 44.32
C LYS A 163 -34.98 21.29 43.82
N ASP A 164 -36.03 20.45 43.84
CA ASP A 164 -36.04 19.08 43.28
C ASP A 164 -36.57 19.00 41.83
N ASP A 165 -36.51 17.81 41.21
CA ASP A 165 -37.04 17.52 39.85
C ASP A 165 -38.57 17.71 39.70
N LYS A 166 -39.26 18.11 40.77
CA LYS A 166 -40.70 18.40 40.84
C LYS A 166 -40.98 19.83 41.30
N ASP A 167 -39.96 20.69 41.28
CA ASP A 167 -40.01 22.13 41.53
C ASP A 167 -40.29 22.57 43.00
N ASN A 168 -40.03 21.70 44.00
CA ASN A 168 -40.22 21.97 45.44
C ASN A 168 -38.96 22.53 46.12
N VAL A 169 -39.10 23.51 47.04
CA VAL A 169 -38.00 24.28 47.67
C VAL A 169 -37.40 23.62 48.92
N VAL A 170 -36.06 23.71 49.12
CA VAL A 170 -35.34 23.00 50.23
C VAL A 170 -34.19 23.71 51.03
N SER A 171 -33.76 24.97 50.82
CA SER A 171 -32.69 25.65 51.64
C SER A 171 -32.62 27.20 51.56
N SER A 172 -31.83 27.94 52.40
CA SER A 172 -31.62 29.43 52.40
C SER A 172 -30.49 29.97 53.37
N GLU A 173 -29.75 31.08 53.06
CA GLU A 173 -28.55 31.66 53.79
C GLU A 173 -28.27 33.19 53.51
N VAL A 174 -27.56 34.02 54.35
CA VAL A 174 -27.52 35.55 54.29
C VAL A 174 -26.11 36.26 54.42
N VAL A 175 -25.86 37.51 53.91
CA VAL A 175 -24.49 38.18 53.73
C VAL A 175 -24.44 39.77 53.89
N ASP A 176 -23.28 40.44 54.24
CA ASP A 176 -23.21 41.86 54.78
C ASP A 176 -21.94 42.82 54.58
N LEU A 177 -22.12 44.16 54.83
CA LEU A 177 -21.30 45.39 55.15
C LEU A 177 -19.80 45.70 54.79
N THR A 178 -19.49 46.96 54.39
CA THR A 178 -18.13 47.61 54.52
C THR A 178 -18.09 49.18 54.58
N ASN A 179 -19.02 49.88 55.23
CA ASN A 179 -19.12 51.36 55.11
C ASN A 179 -18.21 52.26 56.00
N VAL A 180 -17.24 51.72 56.73
CA VAL A 180 -16.50 52.45 57.79
C VAL A 180 -15.20 53.16 57.32
N ILE A 181 -14.57 52.70 56.24
CA ILE A 181 -13.12 52.90 55.98
C ILE A 181 -12.75 54.28 55.38
N GLN A 182 -13.69 54.97 54.73
CA GLN A 182 -13.43 56.06 53.79
C GLN A 182 -13.86 57.42 54.38
N LYS A 183 -12.98 58.19 55.04
CA LYS A 183 -13.39 59.50 55.63
C LYS A 183 -12.36 60.67 55.75
N ALA A 184 -11.10 60.60 55.29
CA ALA A 184 -10.01 61.50 55.75
C ALA A 184 -9.07 62.24 54.74
N GLU A 185 -9.24 62.18 53.41
CA GLU A 185 -8.25 62.76 52.43
C GLU A 185 -8.67 64.11 51.77
N THR A 186 -7.77 64.69 50.94
CA THR A 186 -7.80 66.08 50.43
C THR A 186 -8.50 66.29 49.06
N LYS A 187 -8.89 67.55 48.76
CA LYS A 187 -9.52 68.16 47.54
C LYS A 187 -9.04 67.76 46.11
N SER A 188 -8.37 66.64 45.89
CA SER A 188 -7.94 66.19 44.56
C SER A 188 -9.14 65.87 43.66
N LEU A 189 -9.32 66.65 42.59
CA LEU A 189 -10.35 66.42 41.56
C LEU A 189 -9.68 66.06 40.22
N ILE A 190 -9.92 64.85 39.73
CA ILE A 190 -9.41 64.37 38.44
C ILE A 190 -10.61 64.09 37.53
N ASN A 191 -10.64 64.71 36.35
CA ASN A 191 -11.68 64.53 35.35
C ASN A 191 -11.10 63.85 34.11
N ARG A 192 -11.88 62.97 33.47
CA ARG A 192 -11.54 62.27 32.23
C ARG A 192 -12.21 62.97 31.04
N GLY A 193 -11.50 63.06 29.91
CA GLY A 193 -12.05 63.54 28.64
C GLY A 193 -11.65 62.61 27.50
N GLU A 194 -12.49 62.51 26.47
CA GLU A 194 -12.26 61.63 25.33
C GLU A 194 -12.69 62.33 24.04
N VAL A 195 -11.75 62.51 23.10
CA VAL A 195 -12.01 63.18 21.82
C VAL A 195 -12.78 62.25 20.90
N ILE A 196 -13.96 62.70 20.45
CA ILE A 196 -14.87 61.93 19.57
C ILE A 196 -14.77 62.41 18.11
N ALA A 197 -14.27 63.63 17.88
CA ALA A 197 -14.02 64.21 16.56
C ALA A 197 -12.80 65.13 16.59
N ASP A 198 -12.00 65.11 15.54
CA ASP A 198 -10.72 65.84 15.48
C ASP A 198 -10.87 67.34 15.69
N GLY A 199 -9.93 67.92 16.45
CA GLY A 199 -9.93 69.34 16.80
C GLY A 199 -10.98 69.78 17.83
N GLN A 200 -11.91 68.90 18.25
CA GLN A 200 -12.91 69.25 19.26
C GLN A 200 -12.40 68.99 20.69
N LYS A 201 -12.56 69.97 21.57
CA LYS A 201 -12.30 69.78 23.01
C LYS A 201 -13.39 68.86 23.57
N PRO A 202 -13.03 67.77 24.29
CA PRO A 202 -14.02 66.85 24.83
C PRO A 202 -14.73 67.44 26.05
N GLU A 203 -15.95 66.98 26.31
CA GLU A 203 -16.59 67.18 27.61
C GLU A 203 -15.79 66.43 28.68
N LEU A 204 -15.52 67.10 29.79
CA LEU A 204 -14.81 66.53 30.93
C LEU A 204 -15.83 65.91 31.88
N VAL A 205 -15.91 64.59 31.88
CA VAL A 205 -16.66 63.83 32.89
C VAL A 205 -15.80 63.65 34.13
N LYS A 206 -16.43 63.55 35.31
CA LYS A 206 -15.71 63.07 36.51
C LYS A 206 -15.12 61.69 36.25
N SER A 207 -14.00 61.39 36.92
CA SER A 207 -13.45 60.04 37.01
C SER A 207 -14.54 59.02 37.39
N LEU A 208 -14.44 57.82 36.84
CA LEU A 208 -15.53 56.85 36.83
C LEU A 208 -15.78 56.26 38.23
N ASN A 209 -17.04 55.91 38.49
CA ASN A 209 -17.39 55.02 39.59
C ASN A 209 -16.76 53.64 39.37
N TYR A 210 -16.45 52.95 40.48
CA TYR A 210 -15.90 51.60 40.47
C TYR A 210 -16.80 50.60 39.73
N ASP A 211 -16.20 49.64 39.04
CA ASP A 211 -16.86 48.38 38.68
C ASP A 211 -15.87 47.22 38.81
N GLN A 212 -15.94 46.52 39.95
CA GLN A 212 -15.09 45.37 40.24
C GLN A 212 -15.30 44.19 39.27
N THR A 213 -16.45 44.10 38.59
CA THR A 213 -16.75 43.00 37.65
C THR A 213 -16.08 43.19 36.29
N LYS A 214 -15.78 44.43 35.92
CA LYS A 214 -15.02 44.75 34.70
C LYS A 214 -13.51 44.55 34.87
N LEU A 215 -13.03 44.42 36.11
CA LEU A 215 -11.61 44.16 36.42
C LEU A 215 -11.17 42.79 35.92
N LYS A 216 -10.06 42.76 35.16
CA LYS A 216 -9.42 41.53 34.70
C LYS A 216 -8.18 41.21 35.53
N LYS A 217 -7.79 39.93 35.57
CA LYS A 217 -6.50 39.52 36.18
C LYS A 217 -5.35 40.25 35.47
N GLY A 218 -4.62 41.09 36.21
CA GLY A 218 -3.55 41.95 35.67
C GLY A 218 -3.99 43.35 35.23
N GLN A 219 -5.25 43.73 35.47
CA GLN A 219 -5.74 45.09 35.23
C GLN A 219 -5.15 46.08 36.24
N ILE A 220 -4.48 47.10 35.72
CA ILE A 220 -3.98 48.26 36.45
C ILE A 220 -5.03 49.38 36.37
N PHE A 221 -5.46 49.85 37.53
CA PHE A 221 -6.23 51.06 37.74
C PHE A 221 -5.68 51.77 38.99
N TYR A 222 -5.94 53.06 39.12
CA TYR A 222 -5.64 53.81 40.35
C TYR A 222 -6.96 54.22 41.01
N GLU A 223 -7.17 53.75 42.25
CA GLU A 223 -8.18 54.30 43.16
C GLU A 223 -7.60 55.57 43.83
N TYR A 224 -8.41 56.61 43.97
CA TYR A 224 -8.10 57.75 44.83
C TYR A 224 -9.35 58.17 45.62
N LEU A 225 -9.20 58.49 46.91
CA LEU A 225 -10.32 58.86 47.77
C LEU A 225 -10.58 60.37 47.67
N GLY A 226 -11.58 60.75 46.88
CA GLY A 226 -11.98 62.14 46.75
C GLY A 226 -12.62 62.70 48.03
N GLU A 227 -12.80 64.01 48.08
CA GLU A 227 -13.54 64.66 49.18
C GLU A 227 -15.06 64.63 49.04
N GLU A 228 -15.59 64.19 47.89
CA GLU A 228 -17.03 63.98 47.72
C GLU A 228 -17.50 62.83 48.61
N ARG A 229 -18.68 63.02 49.22
CA ARG A 229 -19.22 62.09 50.20
C ARG A 229 -20.59 61.62 49.78
N ASP A 230 -20.87 60.35 50.03
CA ASP A 230 -22.21 59.81 49.93
C ASP A 230 -23.12 60.38 51.03
N LYS A 231 -24.38 59.93 51.01
CA LYS A 231 -25.45 60.43 51.90
C LYS A 231 -25.17 60.14 53.38
N ASP A 232 -24.30 59.16 53.64
CA ASP A 232 -23.88 58.68 54.96
C ASP A 232 -22.49 59.26 55.36
N GLY A 233 -22.01 60.20 54.55
CA GLY A 233 -20.80 60.99 54.76
C GLY A 233 -19.49 60.28 54.40
N LYS A 234 -19.53 59.05 53.88
CA LYS A 234 -18.36 58.25 53.50
C LYS A 234 -17.76 58.81 52.21
N GLN A 235 -16.43 58.90 52.09
CA GLN A 235 -15.79 59.36 50.85
C GLN A 235 -16.16 58.43 49.70
N ILE A 236 -16.61 59.01 48.60
CA ILE A 236 -16.81 58.28 47.35
C ILE A 236 -15.42 58.04 46.75
N PRO A 237 -14.99 56.77 46.57
CA PRO A 237 -13.75 56.48 45.88
C PRO A 237 -13.91 56.73 44.38
N PHE A 238 -12.87 57.27 43.76
CA PHE A 238 -12.82 57.60 42.33
C PHE A 238 -11.74 56.79 41.63
N TYR A 239 -11.97 56.43 40.36
CA TYR A 239 -11.14 55.46 39.65
C TYR A 239 -10.63 55.99 38.32
N LEU A 240 -9.34 55.74 38.08
CA LEU A 240 -8.68 55.95 36.80
C LEU A 240 -8.28 54.59 36.22
N ASP A 241 -9.10 54.06 35.32
CA ASP A 241 -8.89 52.76 34.67
C ASP A 241 -7.90 52.86 33.51
N ILE A 242 -6.61 52.91 33.85
CA ILE A 242 -5.49 52.95 32.88
C ILE A 242 -5.57 51.79 31.89
N THR A 243 -6.00 50.60 32.33
CA THR A 243 -6.12 49.43 31.44
C THR A 243 -7.29 49.57 30.49
N GLY A 244 -8.43 50.08 30.97
CA GLY A 244 -9.59 50.42 30.14
C GLY A 244 -9.26 51.50 29.12
N ASP A 245 -8.54 52.55 29.52
CA ASP A 245 -8.11 53.64 28.65
C ASP A 245 -7.10 53.17 27.60
N VAL A 246 -6.05 52.44 27.99
CA VAL A 246 -5.10 51.82 27.03
C VAL A 246 -5.80 50.85 26.09
N LYS A 247 -6.70 50.00 26.61
CA LYS A 247 -7.50 49.09 25.78
C LYS A 247 -8.39 49.88 24.80
N LYS A 248 -9.04 50.95 25.25
CA LYS A 248 -9.93 51.76 24.40
C LYS A 248 -9.13 52.51 23.33
N THR A 249 -7.94 53.02 23.65
CA THR A 249 -6.99 53.52 22.65
C THR A 249 -6.69 52.44 21.61
N ILE A 250 -6.31 51.22 22.02
CA ILE A 250 -6.03 50.11 21.09
C ILE A 250 -7.27 49.66 20.30
N THR A 251 -8.49 49.85 20.81
CA THR A 251 -9.74 49.39 20.18
C THR A 251 -10.42 50.46 19.30
N ASN A 252 -10.17 51.75 19.54
CA ASN A 252 -10.94 52.86 18.96
C ASN A 252 -10.09 53.95 18.29
N ASN A 253 -8.78 54.04 18.57
CA ASN A 253 -7.91 54.99 17.89
C ASN A 253 -7.43 54.37 16.57
N GLN A 254 -7.83 54.98 15.45
CA GLN A 254 -7.60 54.45 14.09
C GLN A 254 -6.10 54.32 13.74
N GLU A 255 -5.26 55.26 14.17
CA GLU A 255 -3.81 55.22 13.96
C GLU A 255 -3.18 54.03 14.70
N VAL A 256 -3.56 53.81 15.97
CA VAL A 256 -3.10 52.66 16.76
C VAL A 256 -3.60 51.33 16.17
N GLN A 257 -4.84 51.27 15.67
CA GLN A 257 -5.37 50.09 14.99
C GLN A 257 -4.60 49.77 13.70
N GLN A 258 -4.34 50.77 12.85
CA GLN A 258 -3.55 50.61 11.62
C GLN A 258 -2.14 50.08 11.92
N ILE A 259 -1.46 50.64 12.94
CA ILE A 259 -0.14 50.16 13.38
C ILE A 259 -0.19 48.68 13.80
N PHE A 260 -1.22 48.25 14.54
CA PHE A 260 -1.39 46.84 14.92
C PHE A 260 -1.73 45.94 13.73
N GLU A 261 -2.53 46.40 12.77
CA GLU A 261 -2.90 45.62 11.58
C GLU A 261 -1.72 45.42 10.62
N GLU A 262 -1.03 46.50 10.26
CA GLU A 262 0.12 46.46 9.35
C GLU A 262 1.34 45.74 9.94
N THR A 263 1.58 45.87 11.25
CA THR A 263 2.83 45.43 11.90
C THR A 263 2.71 44.12 12.68
N VAL A 264 1.53 43.78 13.23
CA VAL A 264 1.36 42.60 14.09
C VAL A 264 0.46 41.56 13.44
N ASN A 265 -0.74 41.94 13.00
CA ASN A 265 -1.68 40.97 12.43
C ASN A 265 -1.15 40.38 11.13
N LYS A 266 -0.66 41.20 10.21
CA LYS A 266 -0.10 40.79 8.91
C LYS A 266 0.86 39.59 9.03
N PHE A 267 1.91 39.73 9.84
CA PHE A 267 2.94 38.70 10.04
C PHE A 267 2.43 37.45 10.80
N LEU A 268 1.30 37.55 11.51
CA LEU A 268 0.65 36.42 12.18
C LEU A 268 -0.37 35.69 11.30
N THR A 269 -0.99 36.36 10.32
CA THR A 269 -2.04 35.78 9.47
C THR A 269 -1.56 35.29 8.11
N GLU A 270 -0.43 35.80 7.58
CA GLU A 270 0.12 35.39 6.28
C GLU A 270 0.84 34.01 6.31
N GLY A 271 0.88 33.33 7.47
CA GLY A 271 1.00 31.86 7.53
C GLY A 271 2.41 31.26 7.68
N GLY A 272 3.21 31.70 8.67
CA GLY A 272 4.57 31.17 8.91
C GLY A 272 4.74 30.12 10.02
N ASN A 273 3.84 30.06 11.01
CA ASN A 273 4.09 29.32 12.27
C ASN A 273 3.46 27.92 12.31
N VAL A 274 4.29 26.91 12.52
CA VAL A 274 3.90 25.52 12.80
C VAL A 274 4.12 25.24 14.29
N PHE A 275 3.12 24.65 14.92
CA PHE A 275 3.12 24.24 16.33
C PHE A 275 3.05 22.72 16.42
N TYR A 276 3.53 22.16 17.53
CA TYR A 276 3.42 20.73 17.86
C TYR A 276 2.79 20.59 19.25
N GLY A 277 1.75 19.77 19.38
CA GLY A 277 1.05 19.54 20.63
C GLY A 277 -0.39 19.06 20.44
N ASP A 278 -1.13 18.96 21.54
CA ASP A 278 -2.59 18.83 21.56
C ASP A 278 -3.28 19.79 20.57
N HIS A 279 -4.35 19.31 19.94
CA HIS A 279 -5.06 19.97 18.86
C HIS A 279 -6.57 20.14 19.05
N ASP A 280 -7.20 19.58 20.09
CA ASP A 280 -8.67 19.65 20.24
C ASP A 280 -9.17 20.62 21.34
N GLU A 281 -8.29 21.04 22.25
CA GLU A 281 -8.60 21.95 23.37
C GLU A 281 -9.63 21.39 24.38
N ASP A 282 -9.83 20.06 24.44
CA ASP A 282 -10.87 19.44 25.28
C ASP A 282 -10.56 19.43 26.81
N GLY A 283 -9.28 19.54 27.17
CA GLY A 283 -8.79 19.61 28.55
C GLY A 283 -8.51 18.26 29.23
N ASN A 284 -8.62 17.14 28.51
CA ASN A 284 -8.21 15.82 28.96
C ASN A 284 -6.72 15.55 28.69
N ALA A 285 -6.29 14.32 28.97
CA ALA A 285 -4.95 13.84 28.64
C ALA A 285 -4.99 12.81 27.50
N VAL A 286 -4.01 12.92 26.59
CA VAL A 286 -3.72 11.96 25.51
C VAL A 286 -4.70 11.99 24.31
N THR A 287 -5.01 13.18 23.82
CA THR A 287 -4.90 13.42 22.37
C THR A 287 -3.45 13.19 21.91
N GLU A 288 -3.26 12.74 20.67
CA GLU A 288 -1.91 12.64 20.10
C GLU A 288 -1.39 14.05 19.75
N ASP A 289 -0.16 14.36 20.15
CA ASP A 289 0.51 15.61 19.77
C ASP A 289 0.74 15.61 18.25
N VAL A 290 0.08 16.53 17.55
CA VAL A 290 0.16 16.68 16.09
C VAL A 290 0.78 18.02 15.70
N LEU A 291 1.23 18.11 14.46
CA LEU A 291 1.59 19.40 13.87
C LEU A 291 0.32 20.15 13.49
N TYR A 292 0.23 21.43 13.83
CA TYR A 292 -0.89 22.30 13.49
C TYR A 292 -0.46 23.75 13.24
N SER A 293 -1.29 24.53 12.56
CA SER A 293 -1.17 25.99 12.49
C SER A 293 -2.45 26.65 13.00
N TYR A 294 -2.36 27.90 13.44
CA TYR A 294 -3.56 28.70 13.69
C TYR A 294 -4.03 29.35 12.39
N VAL A 295 -5.30 29.17 12.06
CA VAL A 295 -5.99 29.93 10.99
C VAL A 295 -7.09 30.78 11.61
N ILE A 296 -7.52 31.85 10.91
CA ILE A 296 -8.72 32.59 11.31
C ILE A 296 -9.92 31.97 10.61
N ASN A 297 -10.91 31.59 11.40
CA ASN A 297 -12.19 31.10 10.92
C ASN A 297 -12.98 32.27 10.30
N ASN A 298 -13.11 32.31 8.97
CA ASN A 298 -13.73 33.40 8.22
C ASN A 298 -15.20 33.69 8.58
N THR A 299 -15.89 32.78 9.28
CA THR A 299 -17.29 32.94 9.70
C THR A 299 -17.44 33.44 11.14
N THR A 300 -16.46 33.18 12.02
CA THR A 300 -16.53 33.54 13.45
C THR A 300 -15.47 34.54 13.90
N GLY A 301 -14.46 34.84 13.07
CA GLY A 301 -13.35 35.75 13.38
C GLY A 301 -12.38 35.22 14.43
N LYS A 302 -12.57 33.99 14.93
CA LYS A 302 -11.71 33.36 15.94
C LYS A 302 -10.50 32.68 15.30
N ARG A 303 -9.42 32.54 16.07
CA ARG A 303 -8.35 31.58 15.74
C ARG A 303 -8.82 30.17 16.06
N GLU A 304 -8.54 29.22 15.17
CA GLU A 304 -8.78 27.79 15.32
C GLU A 304 -7.51 27.00 14.98
N LYS A 305 -7.28 25.86 15.65
CA LYS A 305 -6.16 24.97 15.36
C LYS A 305 -6.49 24.14 14.10
N LYS A 306 -5.69 24.27 13.04
CA LYS A 306 -5.79 23.48 11.81
C LYS A 306 -4.67 22.44 11.76
N ILE A 307 -5.02 21.16 11.85
CA ILE A 307 -4.06 20.05 11.80
C ILE A 307 -3.32 20.04 10.44
N ILE A 308 -2.00 19.95 10.49
CA ILE A 308 -1.11 19.81 9.33
C ILE A 308 -0.84 18.32 9.15
N ASN A 309 -1.69 17.66 8.37
CA ASN A 309 -1.51 16.26 8.03
C ASN A 309 -0.41 16.11 6.96
N ILE A 310 0.84 15.88 7.37
CA ILE A 310 1.97 15.65 6.46
C ILE A 310 1.70 14.45 5.54
N THR A 311 1.02 13.39 6.00
CA THR A 311 0.70 12.25 5.15
C THR A 311 -0.22 12.63 3.99
N GLU A 312 -1.17 13.56 4.19
CA GLU A 312 -2.03 14.05 3.10
C GLU A 312 -1.29 15.04 2.20
N THR A 313 -0.43 15.91 2.75
CA THR A 313 0.46 16.77 1.95
C THR A 313 1.38 15.94 1.05
N LEU A 314 1.97 14.86 1.58
CA LEU A 314 2.72 13.88 0.80
C LEU A 314 1.83 13.17 -0.23
N ARG A 315 0.56 12.87 0.11
CA ARG A 315 -0.39 12.27 -0.84
C ARG A 315 -0.69 13.21 -2.01
N GLU A 316 -0.87 14.51 -1.78
CA GLU A 316 -1.03 15.51 -2.85
C GLU A 316 0.25 15.66 -3.69
N ILE A 317 1.44 15.71 -3.06
CA ILE A 317 2.72 15.71 -3.79
C ILE A 317 2.86 14.46 -4.67
N LEU A 318 2.43 13.29 -4.18
CA LEU A 318 2.44 12.03 -4.92
C LEU A 318 1.29 11.88 -5.94
N LYS A 319 0.35 12.84 -6.03
CA LYS A 319 -0.58 12.97 -7.17
C LYS A 319 0.02 13.76 -8.34
N ASN A 320 1.14 14.46 -8.15
CA ASN A 320 1.80 15.19 -9.23
C ASN A 320 2.48 14.20 -10.20
N GLU A 321 1.89 14.01 -11.39
CA GLU A 321 2.36 13.05 -12.38
C GLU A 321 3.80 13.30 -12.85
N ASN A 322 4.24 14.58 -12.93
CA ASN A 322 5.61 14.92 -13.30
C ASN A 322 6.60 14.53 -12.21
N PHE A 323 6.29 14.81 -10.94
CA PHE A 323 7.14 14.40 -9.81
C PHE A 323 7.21 12.87 -9.68
N ILE A 324 6.08 12.17 -9.88
CA ILE A 324 6.04 10.71 -9.93
C ILE A 324 6.84 10.15 -11.12
N LYS A 325 6.85 10.84 -12.26
CA LYS A 325 7.67 10.48 -13.42
C LYS A 325 9.16 10.66 -13.12
N GLU A 326 9.57 11.82 -12.59
CA GLU A 326 10.95 12.10 -12.19
C GLU A 326 11.46 11.09 -11.16
N LEU A 327 10.66 10.75 -10.14
CA LEU A 327 10.97 9.70 -9.18
C LEU A 327 11.14 8.33 -9.85
N LYS A 328 10.23 7.95 -10.76
CA LYS A 328 10.32 6.67 -11.50
C LYS A 328 11.56 6.61 -12.37
N GLU A 329 11.91 7.68 -13.05
CA GLU A 329 13.11 7.77 -13.89
C GLU A 329 14.39 7.70 -13.03
N ALA A 330 14.40 8.38 -11.87
CA ALA A 330 15.53 8.35 -10.93
C ALA A 330 15.75 6.99 -10.22
N VAL A 331 14.72 6.14 -10.09
CA VAL A 331 14.85 4.76 -9.56
C VAL A 331 14.83 3.66 -10.63
N SER A 332 14.81 4.05 -11.91
CA SER A 332 14.93 3.11 -13.04
C SER A 332 16.39 2.78 -13.35
N TYR A 333 16.60 1.73 -14.15
CA TYR A 333 17.91 1.35 -14.68
C TYR A 333 17.80 1.04 -16.17
N ASN A 334 18.83 1.38 -16.93
CA ASN A 334 18.88 1.13 -18.38
C ASN A 334 19.46 -0.26 -18.66
N ILE A 335 18.85 -1.00 -19.59
CA ILE A 335 19.35 -2.29 -20.07
C ILE A 335 20.12 -2.04 -21.37
N SER A 336 21.45 -2.14 -21.30
CA SER A 336 22.38 -1.88 -22.40
C SER A 336 23.47 -2.96 -22.48
N SER A 337 24.38 -2.86 -23.45
CA SER A 337 25.59 -3.70 -23.47
C SER A 337 26.54 -3.44 -22.29
N ALA A 338 26.51 -2.24 -21.71
CA ALA A 338 27.20 -1.95 -20.45
C ALA A 338 26.40 -2.47 -19.24
N ILE A 339 27.13 -2.98 -18.25
CA ILE A 339 26.55 -3.57 -17.03
C ILE A 339 26.01 -2.46 -16.14
N THR A 340 24.74 -2.57 -15.79
CA THR A 340 24.04 -1.63 -14.90
C THR A 340 23.62 -2.34 -13.62
N GLN A 341 23.82 -1.70 -12.47
CA GLN A 341 23.29 -2.20 -11.20
C GLN A 341 21.78 -1.94 -11.13
N THR A 342 21.02 -2.95 -10.75
CA THR A 342 19.58 -2.81 -10.51
C THR A 342 19.32 -2.43 -9.05
N ASN A 343 18.11 -1.95 -8.75
CA ASN A 343 17.65 -1.74 -7.37
C ASN A 343 17.20 -3.05 -6.67
N ILE A 344 17.47 -4.22 -7.26
CA ILE A 344 17.13 -5.54 -6.71
C ILE A 344 18.36 -6.16 -6.03
N LYS A 345 18.15 -6.83 -4.90
CA LYS A 345 19.19 -7.59 -4.19
C LYS A 345 18.77 -9.05 -3.99
N TYR A 346 19.72 -9.96 -4.16
CA TYR A 346 19.59 -11.38 -3.81
C TYR A 346 20.67 -11.71 -2.77
N GLU A 347 20.29 -12.30 -1.63
CA GLU A 347 21.22 -12.61 -0.51
C GLU A 347 22.15 -11.45 -0.12
N GLY A 348 21.64 -10.21 -0.19
CA GLY A 348 22.37 -8.98 0.08
C GLY A 348 23.26 -8.46 -1.07
N LYS A 349 23.59 -9.30 -2.06
CA LYS A 349 24.30 -8.91 -3.29
C LYS A 349 23.38 -8.12 -4.21
N VAL A 350 23.90 -7.08 -4.86
CA VAL A 350 23.17 -6.29 -5.88
C VAL A 350 23.10 -7.07 -7.18
N VAL A 351 21.89 -7.26 -7.71
CA VAL A 351 21.67 -7.88 -9.02
C VAL A 351 22.07 -6.88 -10.10
N ASN A 352 22.89 -7.32 -11.05
CA ASN A 352 23.40 -6.56 -12.18
C ASN A 352 22.66 -7.04 -13.43
N VAL A 353 22.46 -6.14 -14.40
CA VAL A 353 21.84 -6.46 -15.68
C VAL A 353 22.67 -5.92 -16.83
N PHE A 354 22.70 -6.66 -17.93
CA PHE A 354 23.16 -6.17 -19.23
C PHE A 354 22.39 -6.90 -20.34
N SER A 355 22.62 -6.50 -21.60
CA SER A 355 22.11 -7.19 -22.77
C SER A 355 23.15 -7.35 -23.86
N SER A 356 23.27 -8.55 -24.40
CA SER A 356 24.09 -8.85 -25.59
C SER A 356 23.22 -9.32 -26.76
N THR A 357 23.82 -9.48 -27.93
CA THR A 357 23.18 -10.07 -29.11
C THR A 357 23.71 -11.49 -29.29
N ALA A 358 22.82 -12.47 -29.41
CA ALA A 358 23.16 -13.88 -29.62
C ALA A 358 22.53 -14.42 -30.90
N THR A 359 22.97 -15.60 -31.33
CA THR A 359 22.43 -16.29 -32.51
C THR A 359 21.85 -17.65 -32.12
N VAL A 360 20.74 -18.01 -32.78
CA VAL A 360 20.15 -19.35 -32.74
C VAL A 360 20.20 -19.93 -34.15
N ASN A 361 20.72 -21.16 -34.30
CA ASN A 361 20.87 -21.80 -35.61
C ASN A 361 19.57 -22.48 -36.07
N SER A 362 19.55 -22.96 -37.32
CA SER A 362 18.37 -23.64 -37.88
C SER A 362 18.19 -25.04 -37.29
N LEU A 363 16.98 -25.32 -36.76
CA LEU A 363 16.62 -26.53 -36.02
C LEU A 363 17.43 -26.75 -34.74
N ASP A 364 18.11 -25.72 -34.25
CA ASP A 364 18.95 -25.73 -33.06
C ASP A 364 18.21 -25.08 -31.88
N ALA A 365 18.55 -25.52 -30.68
CA ALA A 365 18.08 -24.94 -29.43
C ALA A 365 19.21 -24.29 -28.63
N GLU A 366 20.48 -24.47 -29.00
CA GLU A 366 21.59 -23.76 -28.37
C GLU A 366 21.60 -22.29 -28.81
N VAL A 367 21.87 -21.40 -27.86
CA VAL A 367 21.99 -19.96 -28.05
C VAL A 367 23.44 -19.58 -27.76
N VAL A 368 24.12 -19.09 -28.79
CA VAL A 368 25.57 -18.85 -28.77
C VAL A 368 25.90 -17.37 -28.96
N GLY A 369 27.02 -16.94 -28.37
CA GLY A 369 27.57 -15.59 -28.55
C GLY A 369 27.11 -14.53 -27.55
N VAL A 370 26.56 -14.90 -26.38
CA VAL A 370 26.37 -13.92 -25.29
C VAL A 370 27.71 -13.62 -24.63
N GLU A 371 28.43 -12.68 -25.23
CA GLU A 371 29.63 -12.08 -24.66
C GLU A 371 29.28 -11.12 -23.53
N PHE A 372 29.84 -11.35 -22.35
CA PHE A 372 29.88 -10.42 -21.22
C PHE A 372 31.00 -9.38 -21.40
N PRO A 373 30.81 -8.11 -20.98
CA PRO A 373 31.89 -7.13 -20.93
C PRO A 373 33.09 -7.55 -20.05
N ASP A 374 34.30 -7.17 -20.48
CA ASP A 374 35.60 -7.53 -19.85
C ASP A 374 35.66 -7.27 -18.34
N GLU A 375 34.94 -6.26 -17.84
CA GLU A 375 34.84 -5.85 -16.44
C GLU A 375 34.32 -6.94 -15.47
N VAL A 376 33.87 -8.08 -15.99
CA VAL A 376 33.40 -9.23 -15.20
C VAL A 376 34.53 -10.23 -14.94
N GLY A 377 35.41 -10.45 -15.92
CA GLY A 377 36.51 -11.42 -15.85
C GLY A 377 36.05 -12.86 -15.63
N ILE A 378 37.02 -13.76 -15.38
CA ILE A 378 36.81 -15.22 -15.26
C ILE A 378 36.29 -15.63 -13.86
N LYS A 379 35.36 -14.87 -13.28
CA LYS A 379 34.75 -15.20 -11.98
C LYS A 379 33.48 -16.00 -12.19
N ALA A 380 33.24 -17.02 -11.35
CA ALA A 380 31.96 -17.71 -11.32
C ALA A 380 30.83 -16.71 -10.99
N LEU A 381 29.77 -16.70 -11.81
CA LEU A 381 28.63 -15.80 -11.66
C LEU A 381 27.39 -16.61 -11.27
N ASN A 382 26.59 -16.06 -10.36
CA ASN A 382 25.24 -16.57 -10.16
C ASN A 382 24.33 -15.86 -11.17
N ILE A 383 23.86 -16.58 -12.17
CA ILE A 383 22.84 -16.11 -13.13
C ILE A 383 21.46 -16.36 -12.52
N PHE A 384 20.59 -15.34 -12.53
CA PHE A 384 19.23 -15.41 -11.97
C PHE A 384 18.14 -15.56 -13.03
N ASP A 385 18.32 -14.88 -14.16
CA ASP A 385 17.29 -14.69 -15.17
C ASP A 385 17.97 -14.45 -16.51
N ILE A 386 17.50 -15.14 -17.54
CA ILE A 386 17.89 -14.96 -18.93
C ILE A 386 16.59 -14.76 -19.71
N LYS A 387 16.45 -13.62 -20.38
CA LYS A 387 15.29 -13.31 -21.21
C LYS A 387 15.71 -13.05 -22.64
N LEU A 388 15.07 -13.78 -23.56
CA LEU A 388 15.29 -13.67 -24.99
C LEU A 388 14.27 -12.70 -25.61
N TYR A 389 14.72 -11.78 -26.44
CA TYR A 389 13.89 -10.82 -27.17
C TYR A 389 14.24 -10.84 -28.66
N SER A 390 13.28 -10.58 -29.54
CA SER A 390 13.58 -10.22 -30.93
C SER A 390 14.33 -8.89 -31.00
N LEU A 391 14.93 -8.56 -32.15
CA LEU A 391 15.68 -7.32 -32.33
C LEU A 391 14.79 -6.06 -32.19
N GLU A 392 13.48 -6.20 -32.44
CA GLU A 392 12.45 -5.18 -32.23
C GLU A 392 12.01 -5.05 -30.74
N GLY A 393 12.60 -5.84 -29.83
CA GLY A 393 12.32 -5.79 -28.40
C GLY A 393 11.11 -6.61 -27.95
N LYS A 394 10.55 -7.49 -28.78
CA LYS A 394 9.45 -8.38 -28.38
C LYS A 394 9.97 -9.59 -27.61
N LEU A 395 9.45 -9.82 -26.40
CA LEU A 395 9.80 -11.00 -25.58
C LEU A 395 9.49 -12.31 -26.33
N ILE A 396 10.46 -13.21 -26.36
CA ILE A 396 10.32 -14.59 -26.84
C ILE A 396 10.09 -15.48 -25.62
N THR A 397 8.85 -15.92 -25.42
CA THR A 397 8.48 -16.79 -24.29
C THR A 397 8.89 -18.23 -24.56
N VAL A 398 10.09 -18.60 -24.12
CA VAL A 398 10.65 -19.95 -24.17
C VAL A 398 11.40 -20.22 -22.86
N GLY A 399 11.47 -21.47 -22.44
CA GLY A 399 12.27 -21.85 -21.27
C GLY A 399 13.78 -21.78 -21.54
N ILE A 400 14.58 -21.75 -20.47
CA ILE A 400 16.05 -21.72 -20.54
C ILE A 400 16.60 -22.88 -19.71
N THR A 401 17.59 -23.59 -20.25
CA THR A 401 18.24 -24.76 -19.64
C THR A 401 19.72 -24.84 -20.04
N ASP A 402 20.48 -25.79 -19.47
CA ASP A 402 21.90 -26.06 -19.77
C ASP A 402 22.84 -24.85 -19.82
N ILE A 403 22.58 -23.87 -18.94
CA ILE A 403 23.35 -22.63 -18.80
C ILE A 403 24.80 -22.92 -18.39
N LYS A 404 25.75 -22.46 -19.21
CA LYS A 404 27.21 -22.58 -19.00
C LYS A 404 27.85 -21.21 -19.14
N TYR A 405 28.78 -20.87 -18.25
CA TYR A 405 29.59 -19.66 -18.34
C TYR A 405 31.08 -20.02 -18.26
N ASP A 406 31.86 -19.68 -19.29
CA ASP A 406 33.33 -19.76 -19.26
C ASP A 406 33.95 -18.52 -19.91
N ARG A 407 34.97 -17.94 -19.27
CA ARG A 407 35.83 -16.85 -19.81
C ARG A 407 35.11 -15.62 -20.39
N GLY A 408 33.87 -15.35 -19.99
CA GLY A 408 33.09 -14.21 -20.52
C GLY A 408 32.03 -14.61 -21.55
N LEU A 409 32.02 -15.84 -22.05
CA LEU A 409 30.95 -16.38 -22.88
C LEU A 409 29.89 -17.06 -22.01
N LEU A 410 28.62 -16.86 -22.35
CA LEU A 410 27.47 -17.53 -21.77
C LEU A 410 26.70 -18.28 -22.86
N ASP A 411 26.78 -19.59 -22.83
CA ASP A 411 26.01 -20.47 -23.70
C ASP A 411 24.86 -21.09 -22.90
N PHE A 412 23.70 -21.26 -23.52
CA PHE A 412 22.54 -21.91 -22.91
C PHE A 412 21.65 -22.52 -23.98
N SER A 413 20.75 -23.42 -23.58
CA SER A 413 19.78 -24.02 -24.49
C SER A 413 18.36 -23.54 -24.18
N LEU A 414 17.55 -23.42 -25.23
CA LEU A 414 16.13 -23.11 -25.15
C LEU A 414 15.37 -24.40 -24.83
N GLY A 415 14.61 -24.42 -23.72
CA GLY A 415 13.97 -25.64 -23.25
C GLY A 415 13.72 -25.70 -21.74
N SER A 416 13.52 -26.91 -21.22
CA SER A 416 13.39 -27.17 -19.78
C SER A 416 13.96 -28.54 -19.42
N GLY A 417 15.01 -28.56 -18.58
CA GLY A 417 15.80 -29.78 -18.37
C GLY A 417 16.36 -30.29 -19.70
N GLY A 418 16.24 -31.59 -19.97
CA GLY A 418 16.61 -32.19 -21.26
C GLY A 418 15.58 -32.05 -22.40
N LEU A 419 14.55 -31.21 -22.25
CA LEU A 419 13.55 -30.97 -23.29
C LEU A 419 13.87 -29.69 -24.07
N TYR A 420 14.56 -29.83 -25.20
CA TYR A 420 14.97 -28.72 -26.05
C TYR A 420 13.84 -28.23 -26.97
N THR A 421 13.76 -26.91 -27.16
CA THR A 421 12.74 -26.22 -27.97
C THR A 421 13.41 -25.27 -28.97
N PRO A 422 13.77 -25.76 -30.17
CA PRO A 422 14.25 -24.91 -31.26
C PRO A 422 13.24 -23.81 -31.62
N ILE A 423 13.76 -22.63 -31.96
CA ILE A 423 12.95 -21.50 -32.47
C ILE A 423 13.39 -21.14 -33.90
N THR A 424 12.81 -20.09 -34.47
CA THR A 424 13.24 -19.57 -35.78
C THR A 424 14.72 -19.17 -35.73
N ALA A 425 15.51 -19.60 -36.72
CA ALA A 425 16.92 -19.20 -36.80
C ALA A 425 17.07 -17.68 -36.98
N GLY A 426 18.07 -17.08 -36.33
CA GLY A 426 18.35 -15.65 -36.44
C GLY A 426 19.09 -15.08 -35.24
N SER A 427 19.23 -13.76 -35.23
CA SER A 427 19.84 -13.02 -34.11
C SER A 427 18.77 -12.49 -33.16
N TYR A 428 19.06 -12.57 -31.87
CA TYR A 428 18.17 -12.20 -30.78
C TYR A 428 18.91 -11.36 -29.73
N LYS A 429 18.18 -10.50 -29.02
CA LYS A 429 18.73 -9.74 -27.90
C LYS A 429 18.51 -10.53 -26.61
N VAL A 430 19.60 -10.92 -25.95
CA VAL A 430 19.57 -11.63 -24.66
C VAL A 430 19.78 -10.61 -23.55
N VAL A 431 18.87 -10.58 -22.57
CA VAL A 431 19.03 -9.84 -21.32
C VAL A 431 19.38 -10.82 -20.22
N VAL A 432 20.46 -10.56 -19.47
CA VAL A 432 20.96 -11.45 -18.42
C VAL A 432 21.02 -10.69 -17.10
N GLN A 433 20.46 -11.27 -16.04
CA GLN A 433 20.57 -10.77 -14.67
C GLN A 433 21.48 -11.67 -13.83
N PHE A 434 22.44 -11.08 -13.12
CA PHE A 434 23.51 -11.83 -12.43
C PHE A 434 24.09 -11.13 -11.20
N THR A 435 24.73 -11.87 -10.30
CA THR A 435 25.60 -11.33 -9.23
C THR A 435 27.02 -11.85 -9.35
N LYS A 436 28.01 -10.98 -9.10
CA LYS A 436 29.42 -11.31 -8.85
C LYS A 436 29.62 -11.79 -7.40
#